data_AF-A0A7Y6ZDI1-F1
#
_entry.id   AF-A0A7Y6ZDI1-F1
#
_cell.length_a   1.000
_cell.length_b   1.000
_cell.length_c   1.000
_cell.angle_alpha   90.00
_cell.angle_beta   90.00
_cell.angle_gamma   90.00
#
_symmetry.space_group_name_H-M   'P 1'
#
loop_
_entity.id
_entity.type
_entity.pdbx_description
1 polymer ?
#
loop_
_entity_poly.entity_id
_entity_poly.type
_entity_poly.pdbx_seq_one_letter_code
_entity_poly.pdbx_strand_id
1 'polypeptide(L)' 'MKHRKSSSVIPFPTARRARKRVGGTLADARAEALRQRFSKVSQDSQTGDATTPLKKLLKRF' A
#
# COMPACT_ATOMS: atom_id res chain seq x y z
N MET A 1 -24.13 -53.33 9.00
CA MET A 1 -23.44 -52.43 9.94
C MET A 1 -23.08 -51.14 9.21
N LYS A 2 -23.66 -50.00 9.61
CA LYS A 2 -23.44 -48.72 8.92
C LYS A 2 -22.28 -47.99 9.60
N HIS A 3 -21.13 -47.88 8.92
CA HIS A 3 -20.01 -47.07 9.40
C HIS A 3 -20.44 -45.61 9.45
N ARG A 4 -20.62 -45.07 10.67
CA ARG A 4 -20.82 -43.64 10.89
C ARG A 4 -19.49 -42.95 10.63
N LYS A 5 -19.43 -42.11 9.59
CA LYS A 5 -18.30 -41.22 9.33
C LYS A 5 -18.14 -40.33 10.56
N SER A 6 -17.03 -40.47 11.28
CA SER A 6 -16.68 -39.58 12.39
C SER A 6 -16.64 -38.15 11.85
N SER A 7 -17.52 -37.28 12.35
CA SER A 7 -17.52 -35.86 12.00
C SER A 7 -16.25 -35.23 12.58
N SER A 8 -15.18 -35.13 11.79
CA SER A 8 -14.02 -34.35 12.21
C SER A 8 -14.42 -32.88 12.20
N VAL A 9 -14.66 -32.32 13.37
CA VAL A 9 -14.80 -30.87 13.53
C VAL A 9 -13.42 -30.28 13.27
N ILE A 10 -13.25 -29.61 12.13
CA ILE A 10 -11.99 -28.92 11.81
C ILE A 10 -11.97 -27.66 12.68
N PRO A 11 -11.03 -27.53 13.64
CA PRO A 11 -10.98 -26.36 14.51
C PRO A 11 -10.71 -25.11 13.68
N PHE A 12 -11.45 -24.05 13.97
CA PHE A 12 -11.21 -22.74 13.39
C PHE A 12 -9.76 -22.33 13.71
N PRO A 13 -8.98 -21.86 12.72
CA PRO A 13 -7.60 -21.45 12.97
C PRO A 13 -7.61 -20.29 13.96
N THR A 14 -7.19 -20.56 15.20
CA THR A 14 -7.11 -19.59 16.29
C THR A 14 -6.07 -18.51 16.04
N ALA A 15 -5.09 -18.79 15.18
CA ALA A 15 -4.05 -17.85 14.79
C ALA A 15 -4.25 -17.34 13.36
N ARG A 16 -4.36 -16.03 13.21
CA ARG A 16 -4.23 -15.36 11.91
C ARG A 16 -2.82 -15.66 11.37
N ARG A 17 -2.72 -16.36 10.24
CA ARG A 17 -1.42 -16.58 9.57
C ARG A 17 -0.75 -15.23 9.34
N ALA A 18 0.45 -15.05 9.91
CA ALA A 18 1.24 -13.86 9.68
C ALA A 18 1.50 -13.72 8.18
N ARG A 19 1.13 -12.58 7.59
CA ARG A 19 1.39 -12.32 6.17
C ARG A 19 2.89 -12.06 6.02
N LYS A 20 3.54 -12.78 5.10
CA LYS A 20 4.94 -12.50 4.73
C LYS A 20 5.03 -11.06 4.23
N ARG A 21 5.95 -10.26 4.79
CA ARG A 21 6.22 -8.90 4.30
C ARG A 21 6.66 -9.00 2.84
N VAL A 22 5.97 -8.26 1.97
CA VAL A 22 6.31 -8.18 0.54
C VAL A 22 7.16 -6.93 0.35
N GLY A 23 8.44 -7.11 0.09
CA GLY A 23 9.42 -6.03 -0.02
C GLY A 23 10.52 -6.14 1.04
N GLY A 24 11.77 -6.02 0.58
CA GLY A 24 12.94 -5.89 1.45
C GLY A 24 13.34 -4.43 1.65
N THR A 25 14.50 -4.22 2.26
CA THR A 25 15.06 -2.89 2.58
C THR A 25 15.08 -1.93 1.38
N LEU A 26 15.36 -2.43 0.17
CA LEU A 26 15.36 -1.63 -1.06
C LEU A 26 13.95 -1.13 -1.43
N ALA A 27 12.91 -1.92 -1.19
CA ALA A 27 11.52 -1.52 -1.43
C ALA A 27 11.10 -0.42 -0.46
N ASP A 28 11.54 -0.50 0.80
CA ASP A 28 11.29 0.51 1.82
C ASP A 28 11.96 1.84 1.47
N ALA A 29 13.24 1.81 1.09
CA ALA A 29 13.97 3.00 0.67
C ALA A 29 13.31 3.67 -0.55
N ARG A 30 12.80 2.88 -1.50
CA ARG A 30 12.05 3.40 -2.65
C ARG A 30 10.72 4.02 -2.23
N ALA A 31 10.01 3.40 -1.28
CA ALA A 31 8.76 3.93 -0.76
C ALA A 31 8.97 5.27 -0.02
N GLU A 32 10.04 5.39 0.76
CA GLU A 32 10.41 6.64 1.44
C GLU A 32 10.76 7.74 0.44
N ALA A 33 11.57 7.44 -0.59
CA ALA A 33 11.90 8.39 -1.65
C ALA A 33 10.65 8.89 -2.40
N LEU A 34 9.69 7.99 -2.67
CA LEU A 34 8.40 8.37 -3.26
C LEU A 34 7.60 9.26 -2.32
N ARG A 35 7.54 8.94 -1.03
CA ARG A 35 6.83 9.72 -0.02
C ARG A 35 7.36 11.15 0.07
N GLN A 36 8.67 11.33 0.07
CA GLN A 36 9.32 12.66 0.06
C GLN A 36 8.95 13.46 -1.19
N ARG A 37 9.01 12.83 -2.37
CA ARG A 37 8.62 13.47 -3.64
C ARG A 37 7.16 13.92 -3.63
N PHE A 38 6.24 13.07 -3.16
CA PHE A 38 4.82 13.44 -3.08
C PHE A 38 4.56 14.53 -2.05
N SER A 39 5.25 14.51 -0.90
CA SER A 39 5.14 15.58 0.11
C SER A 39 5.53 16.94 -0.47
N LYS A 40 6.63 17.00 -1.22
CA LYS A 40 7.07 18.23 -1.89
C LYS A 40 6.04 18.74 -2.89
N VAL A 41 5.56 17.86 -3.78
CA VAL A 41 4.52 18.21 -4.75
C VAL A 41 3.24 18.71 -4.07
N SER A 42 2.84 18.11 -2.95
CA SER A 42 1.67 18.54 -2.18
C SER A 42 1.86 19.93 -1.59
N GLN A 43 3.03 20.22 -1.01
CA GLN A 43 3.33 21.55 -0.46
C GLN A 43 3.32 22.61 -1.56
N ASP A 44 4.02 22.36 -2.67
CA ASP A 44 4.10 23.27 -3.81
C ASP A 44 2.69 23.57 -4.39
N SER A 45 1.77 22.59 -4.34
CA SER A 45 0.38 22.76 -4.79
C SER A 45 -0.44 23.68 -3.89
N GLN A 46 -0.19 23.68 -2.58
CA GLN A 46 -0.92 24.50 -1.61
C GLN A 46 -0.46 25.95 -1.60
N THR A 47 0.82 26.20 -1.87
CA THR A 47 1.39 27.57 -1.93
C THR A 47 1.00 28.31 -3.21
N GLY A 48 0.31 27.64 -4.15
CA GLY A 48 -0.06 28.22 -5.45
C GLY A 48 1.14 28.46 -6.36
N ASP A 49 2.29 27.88 -6.04
CA ASP A 49 3.55 28.16 -6.70
C ASP A 49 3.51 27.73 -8.17
N ALA A 50 3.97 28.63 -9.04
CA ALA A 50 3.72 28.59 -10.48
C ALA A 50 4.51 27.51 -11.23
N THR A 51 5.38 26.79 -10.52
CA THR A 51 6.27 25.76 -11.06
C THR A 51 5.68 24.34 -11.00
N THR A 52 4.51 24.16 -10.38
CA THR A 52 3.89 22.84 -10.23
C THR A 52 3.52 22.19 -11.57
N PRO A 53 3.72 20.86 -11.72
CA PRO A 53 3.45 20.16 -12.98
C PRO A 53 2.01 20.32 -13.48
N LEU A 54 1.04 20.37 -12.55
CA LEU A 54 -0.38 20.50 -12.87
C LEU A 54 -0.71 21.87 -13.48
N LYS A 55 -0.18 22.96 -12.91
CA LYS A 55 -0.37 24.33 -13.44
C LYS A 55 0.30 24.50 -14.81
N LYS A 56 1.47 23.84 -15.02
CA LYS A 56 2.11 23.74 -16.34
C LYS A 56 1.29 22.96 -17.36
N LEU A 57 0.47 22.01 -16.92
CA LEU A 57 -0.43 21.23 -17.78
C LEU A 57 -1.69 22.04 -18.12
N LEU A 58 -2.28 22.69 -17.11
CA LEU A 58 -3.51 23.49 -17.26
C LEU A 58 -3.29 24.79 -18.05
N LYS A 59 -2.10 25.39 -18.02
CA LYS A 59 -1.76 26.57 -18.85
C LYS A 59 -1.54 26.26 -20.34
N ARG A 60 -1.49 24.98 -20.73
CA ARG A 60 -1.26 24.56 -22.12
C ARG A 60 -2.55 24.40 -22.92
N PHE A 61 -3.70 24.43 -22.24
CA PHE A 61 -5.04 24.42 -22.83
C PHE A 61 -5.70 25.77 -22.54
#